data_AF-A0A2N3DJ71-F1
#
_entry.id   AF-A0A2N3DJ71-F1
#
_cell.length_a   1.000
_cell.length_b   1.000
_cell.length_c   1.000
_cell.angle_alpha   90.00
_cell.angle_beta   90.00
_cell.angle_gamma   90.00
#
_symmetry.space_group_name_H-M   'P 1'
#
loop_
_entity.id
_entity.type
_entity.pdbx_description
1 polymer ?
#
loop_
_entity_poly.entity_id
_entity_poly.type
_entity_poly.pdbx_seq_one_letter_code
_entity_poly.pdbx_strand_id
1 'polypeptide(L)'
;MEGIVRRRPPEDGESYFMSMTDMMVGLLLIFIILLAYFALNLQSKTEELTGANRTRAVILSNLQRSLKEKGLQVEIDTQTGVLRLPDDVLFDKARWELNEKGQAAISKVASAMMEILPCYTASDLCKEERSPHLIDAVFVEGHTDSDAMYGTMNNYGLSVRRAETTFTMLQRNQPELNSFRNKPEDEPGSAPILGLSGYGPD
;
A
#
# COMPACT_ATOMS: atom_id res chain seq x y z
N MET A 1 10.01 -39.85 86.28
CA MET A 1 10.32 -38.65 85.45
C MET A 1 9.64 -38.86 84.11
N GLU A 2 8.44 -38.29 83.94
CA GLU A 2 7.71 -38.31 82.66
C GLU A 2 8.35 -37.31 81.69
N GLY A 3 8.74 -37.80 80.51
CA GLY A 3 9.25 -36.97 79.43
C GLY A 3 8.11 -36.28 78.71
N ILE A 4 8.04 -34.96 78.82
CA ILE A 4 7.09 -34.13 78.05
C ILE A 4 7.55 -34.11 76.59
N VAL A 5 6.83 -34.82 75.72
CA VAL A 5 7.04 -34.76 74.27
C VAL A 5 6.41 -33.46 73.74
N ARG A 6 7.24 -32.46 73.42
CA ARG A 6 6.81 -31.27 72.67
C ARG A 6 6.49 -31.68 71.23
N ARG A 7 5.20 -31.68 70.86
CA ARG A 7 4.78 -31.76 69.45
C ARG A 7 5.12 -30.43 68.75
N ARG A 8 5.90 -30.48 67.67
CA ARG A 8 6.06 -29.35 66.75
C ARG A 8 4.72 -29.06 66.06
N PRO A 9 4.35 -27.79 65.82
CA PRO A 9 3.18 -27.45 65.04
C PRO A 9 3.39 -27.85 63.56
N PRO A 10 2.32 -28.08 62.79
CA PRO A 10 2.42 -28.58 61.42
C PRO A 10 2.99 -27.51 60.48
N GLU A 11 4.13 -27.79 59.83
CA GLU A 11 4.80 -26.95 58.83
C GLU A 11 4.14 -27.02 57.43
N ASP A 12 3.17 -27.93 57.23
CA ASP A 12 2.55 -28.21 55.92
C ASP A 12 1.74 -27.04 55.34
N GLY A 13 1.20 -26.17 56.20
CA GLY A 13 0.45 -24.99 55.77
C GLY A 13 1.33 -23.96 55.06
N GLU A 14 2.50 -23.64 55.62
CA GLU A 14 3.39 -22.61 55.06
C GLU A 14 4.01 -23.04 53.72
N SER A 15 4.42 -24.30 53.59
CA SER A 15 4.97 -24.83 52.34
C SER A 15 3.94 -24.79 51.20
N TYR A 16 2.67 -25.07 51.50
CA TYR A 16 1.58 -24.96 50.53
C TYR A 16 1.33 -23.50 50.09
N PHE A 17 1.36 -22.54 51.01
CA PHE A 17 1.25 -21.12 50.67
C PHE A 17 2.45 -20.60 49.86
N MET A 18 3.66 -21.06 50.14
CA MET A 18 4.85 -20.73 49.33
C MET A 18 4.73 -21.29 47.91
N SER A 19 4.27 -22.54 47.75
CA SER A 19 4.07 -23.15 46.43
C SER A 19 2.95 -22.47 45.63
N MET A 20 1.82 -22.13 46.26
CA MET A 20 0.74 -21.40 45.60
C MET A 20 1.18 -20.01 45.13
N THR A 21 1.96 -19.29 45.95
CA THR A 21 2.46 -17.96 45.59
C THR A 21 3.49 -18.03 44.46
N ASP A 22 4.38 -19.02 44.45
CA ASP A 22 5.35 -19.22 43.36
C ASP A 22 4.64 -19.55 42.02
N MET A 23 3.60 -20.40 42.05
CA MET A 23 2.80 -20.67 40.85
C MET A 23 2.05 -19.43 40.34
N MET A 24 1.49 -18.61 41.23
CA MET A 24 0.81 -17.38 40.84
C MET A 24 1.79 -16.33 40.30
N VAL A 25 2.97 -16.19 40.91
CA VAL A 25 4.04 -15.32 40.39
C VAL A 25 4.50 -15.80 39.02
N GLY A 26 4.64 -17.11 38.82
CA GLY A 26 4.96 -17.70 37.52
C GLY A 26 3.89 -17.41 36.46
N LEU A 27 2.61 -17.55 36.80
CA LEU A 27 1.50 -17.24 35.89
C LEU A 27 1.45 -15.73 35.56
N LEU A 28 1.66 -14.87 36.56
CA LEU A 28 1.73 -13.42 36.34
C LEU A 28 2.91 -13.04 35.45
N LEU A 29 4.08 -13.66 35.62
CA LEU A 29 5.23 -13.41 34.77
C LEU A 29 4.95 -13.79 33.31
N ILE A 30 4.36 -14.96 33.07
CA ILE A 30 3.94 -15.39 31.72
C ILE A 30 2.95 -14.38 31.14
N PHE A 31 1.98 -13.93 31.93
CA PHE A 31 0.98 -12.96 31.48
C PHE A 31 1.62 -11.61 31.12
N ILE A 32 2.55 -11.11 31.93
CA ILE A 32 3.31 -9.89 31.66
C ILE A 32 4.13 -10.04 30.37
N ILE A 33 4.80 -11.17 30.18
CA ILE A 33 5.56 -11.45 28.95
C ILE A 33 4.64 -11.47 27.73
N LEU A 34 3.47 -12.12 27.83
CA LEU A 34 2.48 -12.15 26.73
C LEU A 34 1.94 -10.76 26.41
N LEU A 35 1.62 -9.95 27.43
CA LEU A 35 1.19 -8.57 27.26
C LEU A 35 2.28 -7.71 26.61
N ALA A 36 3.52 -7.84 27.06
CA ALA A 36 4.66 -7.13 26.48
C ALA A 36 4.87 -7.55 25.02
N TYR A 37 4.83 -8.84 24.72
CA TYR A 37 4.92 -9.36 23.36
C TYR A 37 3.81 -8.79 22.46
N PHE A 38 2.57 -8.81 22.93
CA PHE A 38 1.44 -8.29 22.16
C PHE A 38 1.54 -6.77 21.96
N ALA A 39 1.93 -6.02 22.99
CA ALA A 39 2.15 -4.58 22.91
C ALA A 39 3.25 -4.22 21.90
N LEU A 40 4.38 -4.92 21.93
CA LEU A 40 5.48 -4.72 20.97
C LEU A 40 5.06 -5.09 19.53
N ASN A 41 4.32 -6.19 19.37
CA ASN A 41 3.83 -6.61 18.05
C ASN A 41 2.81 -5.62 17.47
N LEU A 42 1.95 -5.04 18.31
CA LEU A 42 1.04 -3.97 17.89
C LEU A 42 1.81 -2.71 17.48
N GLN A 43 2.77 -2.27 18.29
CA GLN A 43 3.59 -1.09 17.98
C GLN A 43 4.31 -1.23 16.64
N SER A 44 5.00 -2.36 16.42
CA SER A 44 5.70 -2.64 15.15
C SER A 44 4.78 -2.57 13.94
N LYS A 45 3.61 -3.24 14.00
CA LYS A 45 2.62 -3.19 12.91
C LYS A 45 2.06 -1.78 12.69
N THR A 46 1.83 -1.02 13.75
CA THR A 46 1.36 0.37 13.61
C THR A 46 2.40 1.27 12.97
N GLU A 47 3.69 1.11 13.31
CA GLU A 47 4.78 1.86 12.69
C GLU A 47 4.93 1.51 11.21
N GLU A 48 4.84 0.22 10.85
CA GLU A 48 4.89 -0.25 9.47
C GLU A 48 3.75 0.35 8.63
N LEU A 49 2.51 0.28 9.11
CA LEU A 49 1.33 0.82 8.41
C LEU A 49 1.35 2.35 8.30
N THR A 50 1.78 3.04 9.36
CA THR A 50 1.88 4.50 9.34
C THR A 50 3.01 4.97 8.43
N GLY A 51 4.15 4.27 8.42
CA GLY A 51 5.26 4.50 7.51
C GLY A 51 4.87 4.29 6.04
N ALA A 52 4.17 3.20 5.74
CA ALA A 52 3.66 2.93 4.38
C ALA A 52 2.70 4.01 3.90
N ASN A 53 1.74 4.44 4.73
CA ASN A 53 0.80 5.52 4.40
C ASN A 53 1.52 6.86 4.16
N ARG A 54 2.52 7.18 4.99
CA ARG A 54 3.34 8.38 4.82
C ARG A 54 4.14 8.33 3.51
N THR A 55 4.72 7.18 3.19
CA THR A 55 5.47 6.95 1.96
C THR A 55 4.56 7.11 0.74
N ARG A 56 3.36 6.53 0.76
CA ARG A 56 2.35 6.71 -0.29
C ARG A 56 2.02 8.19 -0.52
N ALA A 57 1.83 8.96 0.56
CA ALA A 57 1.57 10.39 0.46
C ALA A 57 2.76 11.16 -0.16
N VAL A 58 4.00 10.77 0.16
CA VAL A 58 5.21 11.33 -0.44
C VAL A 58 5.29 11.02 -1.94
N ILE A 59 5.04 9.77 -2.34
CA ILE A 59 5.03 9.36 -3.76
C ILE A 59 4.03 10.21 -4.55
N LEU A 60 2.78 10.30 -4.08
CA LEU A 60 1.73 11.09 -4.74
C LEU A 60 2.07 12.58 -4.81
N SER A 61 2.61 13.14 -3.74
CA SER A 61 3.01 14.55 -3.70
C SER A 61 4.15 14.86 -4.68
N ASN A 62 5.12 13.94 -4.81
CA ASN A 62 6.23 14.07 -5.75
C ASN A 62 5.77 13.92 -7.20
N LEU A 63 4.88 12.96 -7.49
CA LEU A 63 4.24 12.81 -8.80
C LEU A 63 3.45 14.07 -9.17
N GLN A 64 2.62 14.59 -8.27
CA GLN A 64 1.86 15.83 -8.50
C GLN A 64 2.80 17.01 -8.81
N ARG A 65 3.91 17.14 -8.06
CA ARG A 65 4.89 18.21 -8.30
C ARG A 65 5.56 18.08 -9.67
N SER A 66 6.10 16.90 -10.01
CA SER A 66 6.73 16.64 -11.31
C SER A 66 5.77 16.91 -12.48
N LEU A 67 4.51 16.46 -12.35
CA LEU A 67 3.48 16.70 -13.35
C LEU A 67 3.14 18.19 -13.49
N LYS A 68 3.04 18.91 -12.37
CA LYS A 68 2.78 20.36 -12.37
C LYS A 68 3.92 21.13 -13.04
N GLU A 69 5.18 20.76 -12.80
CA GLU A 69 6.35 21.35 -13.46
C GLU A 69 6.35 21.08 -14.97
N LYS A 70 5.86 19.91 -15.40
CA LYS A 70 5.61 19.57 -16.81
C LYS A 70 4.32 20.22 -17.36
N GLY A 71 3.66 21.08 -16.60
CA GLY A 71 2.45 21.80 -17.01
C GLY A 71 1.18 20.96 -17.09
N LEU A 72 1.09 19.87 -16.31
CA LEU A 72 -0.10 19.05 -16.16
C LEU A 72 -0.61 19.15 -14.71
N GLN A 73 -1.77 19.75 -14.51
CA GLN A 73 -2.41 19.79 -13.19
C GLN A 73 -3.13 18.48 -12.94
N VAL A 74 -2.95 17.90 -11.76
CA VAL A 74 -3.62 16.69 -11.30
C VAL A 74 -4.05 16.84 -9.86
N GLU A 75 -5.12 16.14 -9.49
CA GLU A 75 -5.59 16.03 -8.11
C GLU A 75 -5.04 14.76 -7.48
N ILE A 76 -4.76 14.81 -6.18
CA ILE A 76 -4.31 13.64 -5.43
C ILE A 76 -5.16 13.45 -4.17
N ASP A 77 -5.47 12.20 -3.87
CA ASP A 77 -6.03 11.79 -2.58
C ASP A 77 -5.01 10.88 -1.89
N THR A 78 -4.29 11.45 -0.94
CA THR A 78 -3.26 10.73 -0.18
C THR A 78 -3.83 9.74 0.83
N GLN A 79 -5.14 9.79 1.13
CA GLN A 79 -5.82 8.86 2.04
C GLN A 79 -6.24 7.57 1.33
N THR A 80 -6.64 7.67 0.06
CA THR A 80 -7.03 6.50 -0.74
C THR A 80 -5.93 6.02 -1.69
N GLY A 81 -4.93 6.86 -1.99
CA GLY A 81 -3.84 6.50 -2.88
C GLY A 81 -4.06 6.90 -4.35
N VAL A 82 -5.01 7.77 -4.61
CA VAL A 82 -5.48 8.07 -5.98
C VAL A 82 -4.80 9.34 -6.52
N LEU A 83 -4.41 9.30 -7.80
CA LEU A 83 -4.02 10.46 -8.60
C LEU A 83 -5.02 10.58 -9.75
N ARG A 84 -5.75 11.70 -9.82
CA ARG A 84 -6.79 11.95 -10.83
C ARG A 84 -6.28 12.88 -11.92
N LEU A 85 -6.37 12.40 -13.16
CA LEU A 85 -6.18 13.21 -14.36
C LEU A 85 -7.54 13.80 -14.76
N PRO A 86 -7.59 15.05 -15.25
CA PRO A 86 -8.83 15.60 -15.79
C PRO A 86 -9.27 14.86 -17.07
N ASP A 87 -10.49 14.33 -17.10
CA ASP A 87 -11.01 13.53 -18.22
C ASP A 87 -11.08 14.32 -19.54
N ASP A 88 -11.40 15.62 -19.46
CA ASP A 88 -11.49 16.53 -20.59
C ASP A 88 -10.14 16.81 -21.28
N VAL A 89 -9.03 16.50 -20.59
CA VAL A 89 -7.69 16.58 -21.14
C VAL A 89 -7.34 15.34 -21.97
N LEU A 90 -7.88 14.17 -21.61
CA LEU A 90 -7.45 12.89 -22.18
C LEU A 90 -8.28 12.47 -23.40
N PHE A 91 -9.61 12.61 -23.31
CA PHE A 91 -10.53 12.04 -24.29
C PHE A 91 -11.59 13.05 -24.71
N ASP A 92 -11.96 13.02 -25.99
CA ASP A 92 -13.16 13.71 -26.44
C ASP A 92 -14.43 13.00 -25.92
N LYS A 93 -15.56 13.71 -25.93
CA LYS A 93 -16.83 13.16 -25.43
C LYS A 93 -17.17 11.85 -26.16
N ALA A 94 -17.54 10.82 -25.39
CA ALA A 94 -17.88 9.48 -25.87
C ALA A 94 -16.76 8.75 -26.66
N ARG A 95 -15.52 9.21 -26.56
CA ARG A 95 -14.34 8.58 -27.19
C ARG A 95 -13.44 7.93 -26.15
N TRP A 96 -12.71 6.90 -26.59
CA TRP A 96 -11.64 6.26 -25.85
C TRP A 96 -10.28 6.38 -26.56
N GLU A 97 -10.23 6.94 -27.76
CA GLU A 97 -8.96 7.31 -28.38
C GLU A 97 -8.42 8.59 -27.73
N LEU A 98 -7.13 8.61 -27.37
CA LEU A 98 -6.49 9.82 -26.86
C LEU A 98 -6.40 10.87 -27.96
N ASN A 99 -6.87 12.08 -27.66
CA ASN A 99 -6.60 13.24 -28.50
C ASN A 99 -5.13 13.70 -28.36
N GLU A 100 -4.69 14.69 -29.13
CA GLU A 100 -3.30 15.17 -29.10
C GLU A 100 -2.86 15.64 -27.71
N LYS A 101 -3.76 16.30 -26.96
CA LYS A 101 -3.50 16.74 -25.59
C LYS A 101 -3.38 15.55 -24.64
N GLY A 102 -4.24 14.55 -24.81
CA GLY A 102 -4.22 13.31 -24.03
C GLY A 102 -2.94 12.53 -24.23
N GLN A 103 -2.46 12.40 -25.47
CA GLN A 103 -1.16 11.76 -25.75
C GLN A 103 -0.01 12.50 -25.05
N ALA A 104 0.02 13.83 -25.11
CA ALA A 104 1.01 14.64 -24.41
C ALA A 104 0.89 14.52 -22.88
N ALA A 105 -0.32 14.46 -22.33
CA ALA A 105 -0.56 14.28 -20.91
C ALA A 105 -0.07 12.91 -20.42
N ILE A 106 -0.44 11.82 -21.10
CA ILE A 106 0.01 10.47 -20.73
C ILE A 106 1.53 10.32 -20.89
N SER A 107 2.15 10.97 -21.87
CA SER A 107 3.61 11.02 -21.97
C SER A 107 4.27 11.66 -20.75
N LYS A 108 3.71 12.76 -20.23
CA LYS A 108 4.18 13.40 -18.99
C LYS A 108 3.99 12.52 -17.77
N VAL A 109 2.86 11.81 -17.67
CA VAL A 109 2.59 10.84 -16.59
C VAL A 109 3.62 9.71 -16.61
N ALA A 110 3.83 9.09 -17.77
CA ALA A 110 4.81 8.01 -17.90
C ALA A 110 6.23 8.50 -17.52
N SER A 111 6.62 9.69 -17.97
CA SER A 111 7.89 10.32 -17.60
C SER A 111 8.01 10.57 -16.08
N ALA A 112 6.96 11.10 -15.43
CA ALA A 112 6.97 11.32 -13.99
C ALA A 112 7.04 10.00 -13.20
N MET A 113 6.39 8.94 -13.68
CA MET A 113 6.48 7.61 -13.08
C MET A 113 7.91 7.05 -13.17
N MET A 114 8.58 7.21 -14.31
CA MET A 114 9.98 6.80 -14.48
C MET A 114 10.95 7.58 -13.58
N GLU A 115 10.66 8.85 -13.31
CA GLU A 115 11.48 9.69 -12.42
C GLU A 115 11.29 9.33 -10.93
N ILE A 116 10.05 9.08 -10.51
CA ILE A 116 9.70 8.99 -9.08
C ILE A 116 9.64 7.55 -8.55
N LEU A 117 9.10 6.60 -9.32
CA LEU A 117 8.82 5.27 -8.80
C LEU A 117 10.04 4.37 -8.53
N PRO A 118 11.21 4.48 -9.20
CA PRO A 118 12.28 3.48 -9.06
C PRO A 118 12.66 3.14 -7.61
N CYS A 119 12.82 4.14 -6.74
CA CYS A 119 13.22 3.93 -5.34
C CYS A 119 12.11 3.42 -4.41
N TYR A 120 10.91 3.21 -4.94
CA TYR A 120 9.78 2.58 -4.27
C TYR A 120 9.44 1.21 -4.91
N THR A 121 10.33 0.68 -5.73
CA THR A 121 10.19 -0.63 -6.40
C THR A 121 11.47 -1.44 -6.24
N ALA A 122 11.48 -2.66 -6.76
CA ALA A 122 12.69 -3.47 -6.87
C ALA A 122 13.62 -3.06 -8.04
N SER A 123 13.29 -2.01 -8.80
CA SER A 123 14.05 -1.59 -9.97
C SER A 123 15.49 -1.14 -9.63
N ASP A 124 16.43 -1.51 -10.50
CA ASP A 124 17.83 -1.06 -10.45
C ASP A 124 17.99 0.42 -10.88
N LEU A 125 16.93 1.07 -11.36
CA LEU A 125 16.95 2.48 -11.73
C LEU A 125 16.91 3.43 -10.52
N CYS A 126 16.77 2.90 -9.30
CA CYS A 126 16.87 3.72 -8.10
C CYS A 126 18.31 4.22 -7.89
N LYS A 127 18.49 5.54 -7.91
CA LYS A 127 19.79 6.20 -7.73
C LYS A 127 20.08 6.62 -6.29
N GLU A 128 19.04 6.64 -5.45
CA GLU A 128 19.10 7.07 -4.06
C GLU A 128 18.97 5.87 -3.12
N GLU A 129 18.85 6.13 -1.82
CA GLU A 129 18.51 5.09 -0.86
C GLU A 129 17.09 4.59 -1.12
N ARG A 130 16.94 3.27 -1.30
CA ARG A 130 15.64 2.65 -1.56
C ARG A 130 14.76 2.75 -0.32
N SER A 131 13.50 3.12 -0.53
CA SER A 131 12.51 3.18 0.54
C SER A 131 12.31 1.79 1.17
N PRO A 132 12.19 1.69 2.51
CA PRO A 132 11.79 0.44 3.17
C PRO A 132 10.32 0.07 2.89
N HIS A 133 9.51 1.02 2.41
CA HIS A 133 8.14 0.82 1.99
C HIS A 133 8.05 0.82 0.46
N LEU A 134 7.81 -0.34 -0.13
CA LEU A 134 7.71 -0.53 -1.57
C LEU A 134 6.25 -0.49 -2.04
N ILE A 135 6.06 -0.13 -3.31
CA ILE A 135 4.78 -0.16 -4.00
C ILE A 135 4.44 -1.62 -4.31
N ASP A 136 3.25 -2.03 -3.90
CA ASP A 136 2.71 -3.35 -4.28
C ASP A 136 2.09 -3.32 -5.69
N ALA A 137 1.24 -2.32 -5.95
CA ALA A 137 0.59 -2.14 -7.25
C ALA A 137 0.21 -0.67 -7.52
N VAL A 138 0.10 -0.34 -8.80
CA VAL A 138 -0.43 0.90 -9.39
C VAL A 138 -1.45 0.48 -10.43
N PHE A 139 -2.71 0.82 -10.21
CA PHE A 139 -3.79 0.51 -11.14
C PHE A 139 -4.20 1.73 -11.96
N VAL A 140 -4.38 1.50 -13.26
CA VAL A 140 -5.06 2.46 -14.14
C VAL A 140 -6.54 2.13 -14.13
N GLU A 141 -7.35 3.12 -13.80
CA GLU A 141 -8.81 3.04 -13.77
C GLU A 141 -9.39 4.11 -14.69
N GLY A 142 -10.56 3.83 -15.26
CA GLY A 142 -11.29 4.74 -16.13
C GLY A 142 -12.65 5.06 -15.52
N HIS A 143 -13.06 6.32 -15.60
CA HIS A 143 -14.39 6.76 -15.21
C HIS A 143 -15.11 7.35 -16.44
N THR A 144 -16.43 7.43 -16.33
CA THR A 144 -17.30 8.11 -17.30
C THR A 144 -18.27 8.98 -16.53
N ASP A 145 -18.75 10.05 -17.15
CA ASP A 145 -19.80 10.88 -16.56
C ASP A 145 -21.14 10.12 -16.46
N SER A 146 -22.10 10.76 -15.80
CA SER A 146 -23.46 10.24 -15.59
C SER A 146 -24.37 10.42 -16.81
N ASP A 147 -23.87 10.99 -17.91
CA ASP A 147 -24.60 11.03 -19.17
C ASP A 147 -24.74 9.59 -19.69
N ALA A 148 -25.94 9.04 -19.55
CA ALA A 148 -26.20 7.65 -19.91
C ALA A 148 -26.03 7.43 -21.41
N MET A 149 -25.00 6.66 -21.79
CA MET A 149 -24.87 6.15 -23.15
C MET A 149 -25.68 4.86 -23.29
N TYR A 150 -26.66 4.87 -24.19
CA TYR A 150 -27.48 3.72 -24.53
C TYR A 150 -27.02 3.09 -25.86
N GLY A 151 -26.85 1.77 -25.91
CA GLY A 151 -26.43 1.04 -27.10
C GLY A 151 -25.44 -0.08 -26.79
N THR A 152 -24.75 -0.59 -27.82
CA THR A 152 -23.70 -1.62 -27.69
C THR A 152 -22.48 -1.15 -26.89
N MET A 153 -22.23 0.16 -26.84
CA MET A 153 -21.25 0.78 -25.94
C MET A 153 -22.00 1.55 -24.85
N ASN A 154 -21.91 1.07 -23.61
CA ASN A 154 -22.39 1.76 -22.42
C ASN A 154 -21.21 2.37 -21.65
N ASN A 155 -21.51 3.10 -20.58
CA ASN A 155 -20.52 3.76 -19.73
C ASN A 155 -19.51 2.76 -19.11
N TYR A 156 -19.95 1.53 -18.81
CA TYR A 156 -19.04 0.44 -18.41
C TYR A 156 -18.01 0.13 -19.50
N GLY A 157 -18.45 -0.16 -20.73
CA GLY A 157 -17.55 -0.47 -21.84
C GLY A 157 -16.61 0.68 -22.18
N LEU A 158 -17.09 1.92 -22.10
CA LEU A 158 -16.28 3.11 -22.36
C LEU A 158 -15.20 3.31 -21.27
N SER A 159 -15.55 3.16 -20.00
CA SER A 159 -14.61 3.28 -18.87
C SER A 159 -13.45 2.28 -18.99
N VAL A 160 -13.76 1.01 -19.29
CA VAL A 160 -12.76 -0.05 -19.48
C VAL A 160 -11.83 0.27 -20.66
N ARG A 161 -12.37 0.73 -21.80
CA ARG A 161 -11.53 1.07 -22.97
C ARG A 161 -10.65 2.28 -22.74
N ARG A 162 -11.12 3.28 -21.99
CA ARG A 162 -10.31 4.44 -21.59
C ARG A 162 -9.16 4.02 -20.67
N ALA A 163 -9.44 3.15 -19.70
CA ALA A 163 -8.43 2.59 -18.82
C ALA A 163 -7.40 1.77 -19.61
N GLU A 164 -7.85 0.86 -20.49
CA GLU A 164 -7.00 0.05 -21.37
C GLU A 164 -6.13 0.91 -22.28
N THR A 165 -6.71 1.93 -22.91
CA THR A 165 -5.98 2.85 -23.80
C THR A 165 -4.91 3.61 -23.02
N THR A 166 -5.26 4.13 -21.83
CA THR A 166 -4.31 4.85 -20.96
C THR A 166 -3.17 3.95 -20.52
N PHE A 167 -3.48 2.75 -20.02
CA PHE A 167 -2.52 1.75 -19.61
C PHE A 167 -1.54 1.39 -20.74
N THR A 168 -2.08 1.08 -21.92
CA THR A 168 -1.28 0.76 -23.11
C THR A 168 -0.35 1.90 -23.49
N MET A 169 -0.84 3.15 -23.40
CA MET A 169 -0.06 4.32 -23.78
C MET A 169 1.02 4.70 -22.75
N LEU A 170 0.81 4.42 -21.47
CA LEU A 170 1.88 4.53 -20.46
C LEU A 170 3.04 3.59 -20.82
N GLN A 171 2.74 2.32 -21.08
CA GLN A 171 3.75 1.31 -21.44
C GLN A 171 4.45 1.62 -22.76
N ARG A 172 3.71 2.15 -23.76
CA ARG A 172 4.32 2.53 -25.05
C ARG A 172 5.24 3.74 -24.93
N ASN A 173 4.86 4.73 -24.13
CA ASN A 173 5.66 5.94 -23.95
C ASN A 173 6.92 5.69 -23.09
N GLN A 174 6.86 4.74 -22.14
CA GLN A 174 7.98 4.34 -21.29
C GLN A 174 7.96 2.81 -21.08
N PRO A 175 8.56 2.03 -21.99
CA PRO A 175 8.55 0.57 -21.91
C PRO A 175 9.15 -0.01 -20.63
N GLU A 176 10.11 0.70 -20.02
CA GLU A 176 10.80 0.33 -18.79
C GLU A 176 9.84 0.22 -17.59
N LEU A 177 8.68 0.91 -17.62
CA LEU A 177 7.65 0.77 -16.58
C LEU A 177 7.18 -0.69 -16.41
N ASN A 178 7.29 -1.52 -17.46
CA ASN A 178 6.95 -2.95 -17.39
C ASN A 178 7.94 -3.78 -16.55
N SER A 179 9.14 -3.26 -16.32
CA SER A 179 10.16 -3.93 -15.52
C SER A 179 10.03 -3.62 -14.02
N PHE A 180 9.20 -2.65 -13.64
CA PHE A 180 9.02 -2.30 -12.23
C PHE A 180 8.22 -3.39 -11.51
N ARG A 181 8.84 -3.96 -10.49
CA ARG A 181 8.28 -5.03 -9.65
C ARG A 181 8.20 -4.60 -8.19
N ASN A 182 7.24 -5.15 -7.46
CA ASN A 182 7.09 -4.91 -6.02
C ASN A 182 8.24 -5.51 -5.19
N LYS A 183 8.92 -6.54 -5.71
CA LYS A 183 10.06 -7.26 -5.11
C LYS A 183 11.03 -7.76 -6.19
N PRO A 184 12.29 -8.09 -5.85
CA PRO A 184 13.23 -8.72 -6.77
C PRO A 184 12.61 -9.94 -7.48
N GLU A 185 12.97 -10.17 -8.74
CA GLU A 185 12.30 -11.15 -9.61
C GLU A 185 12.43 -12.60 -9.12
N ASP A 186 13.50 -12.90 -8.38
CA ASP A 186 13.81 -14.20 -7.80
C ASP A 186 13.10 -14.46 -6.45
N GLU A 187 12.45 -13.45 -5.87
CA GLU A 187 11.73 -13.59 -4.60
C GLU A 187 10.28 -14.08 -4.78
N PRO A 188 9.81 -15.00 -3.91
CA PRO A 188 8.40 -15.43 -3.90
C PRO A 188 7.43 -14.25 -3.75
N GLY A 189 6.45 -14.18 -4.66
CA GLY A 189 5.44 -13.13 -4.68
C GLY A 189 5.86 -11.86 -5.43
N SER A 190 6.98 -11.88 -6.16
CA SER A 190 7.33 -10.80 -7.09
C SER A 190 6.30 -10.67 -8.21
N ALA A 191 5.77 -9.46 -8.37
CA ALA A 191 4.79 -9.12 -9.39
C ALA A 191 5.11 -7.74 -10.02
N PRO A 192 4.77 -7.52 -11.30
CA PRO A 192 4.79 -6.18 -11.88
C PRO A 192 3.88 -5.24 -11.09
N ILE A 193 4.32 -4.00 -10.87
CA ILE A 193 3.49 -3.04 -10.14
C ILE A 193 2.38 -2.44 -11.00
N LEU A 194 2.56 -2.34 -12.33
CA LEU A 194 1.60 -1.66 -13.19
C LEU A 194 0.49 -2.62 -13.61
N GLY A 195 -0.75 -2.30 -13.25
CA GLY A 195 -1.94 -3.08 -13.56
C GLY A 195 -3.07 -2.23 -14.15
N LEU A 196 -4.07 -2.92 -14.69
CA LEU A 196 -5.31 -2.34 -15.20
C LEU A 196 -6.46 -2.80 -14.31
N SER A 197 -7.31 -1.87 -13.88
CA SER A 197 -8.55 -2.20 -13.15
C SER A 197 -9.75 -1.52 -13.81
N GLY A 198 -10.91 -2.17 -13.75
CA GLY A 198 -12.15 -1.68 -14.37
C GLY A 198 -13.34 -2.01 -13.49
N TYR A 199 -13.95 -0.97 -12.91
CA TYR A 199 -15.08 -1.10 -11.98
C TYR A 199 -16.43 -0.68 -12.57
N GLY A 200 -16.44 0.00 -13.72
CA GLY A 200 -17.65 0.61 -14.31
C GLY A 200 -17.88 2.04 -13.82
N PRO A 201 -18.95 2.72 -14.28
CA PRO A 201 -19.29 4.08 -13.85
C PRO A 201 -19.60 4.16 -12.36
N ASP A 202 -19.25 5.30 -11.76
CA ASP A 202 -19.62 5.71 -10.41
C ASP A 202 -21.12 6.08 -10.29
#